data_AF-A0A512ADT6-F1
#
_entry.id   AF-A0A512ADT6-F1
#
_cell.length_a   1.000
_cell.length_b   1.000
_cell.length_c   1.000
_cell.angle_alpha   90.00
_cell.angle_beta   90.00
_cell.angle_gamma   90.00
#
_symmetry.space_group_name_H-M   'P 1'
#
loop_
_entity.id
_entity.type
_entity.pdbx_description
1 polymer ?
#
loop_
_entity_poly.entity_id
_entity_poly.type
_entity_poly.pdbx_seq_one_letter_code
_entity_poly.pdbx_strand_id
1 'polypeptide(L)'
;MTTEIQQYKNCTILKNNNDYEILWSRGKEVLNFPISQKLADRVSKSEKDALEVMFYCEHNRWPKADELDDYNHSNTIVHRGDGFVVYETDGYYEISFFKEVGGAMGPEVCYPITKELMDKAFQSSRGAYEVMIYAETGHWPL
;
A
#
# COMPACT_ATOMS: atom_id res chain seq x y z
N MET A 1 25.29 -6.78 -3.79
CA MET A 1 24.62 -5.47 -3.62
C MET A 1 23.64 -5.65 -2.48
N THR A 2 23.79 -4.92 -1.39
CA THR A 2 22.95 -5.06 -0.20
C THR A 2 22.03 -3.85 -0.16
N THR A 3 20.72 -4.09 -0.30
CA THR A 3 19.71 -3.05 -0.10
C THR A 3 19.45 -2.91 1.38
N GLU A 4 19.73 -1.73 1.93
CA GLU A 4 19.39 -1.39 3.31
C GLU A 4 17.95 -0.85 3.34
N ILE A 5 17.12 -1.40 4.23
CA ILE A 5 15.72 -0.99 4.41
C ILE A 5 15.59 -0.31 5.76
N GLN A 6 15.15 0.95 5.77
CA GLN A 6 14.91 1.73 6.99
C GLN A 6 13.42 2.08 7.07
N GLN A 7 12.73 1.52 8.07
CA GLN A 7 11.30 1.74 8.26
C GLN A 7 11.05 2.85 9.28
N TYR A 8 10.19 3.80 8.89
CA TYR A 8 9.67 4.87 9.74
C TYR A 8 8.14 4.76 9.80
N LYS A 9 7.51 5.52 10.70
CA LYS A 9 6.06 5.48 10.90
C LYS A 9 5.26 5.80 9.63
N ASN A 10 5.69 6.79 8.85
CA ASN A 10 4.96 7.28 7.69
C ASN A 10 5.52 6.77 6.35
N CYS A 11 6.76 6.28 6.32
CA CYS A 11 7.45 5.92 5.09
C CYS A 11 8.58 4.90 5.34
N THR A 12 9.07 4.30 4.27
CA THR A 12 10.26 3.44 4.24
C THR A 12 11.29 4.08 3.34
N ILE A 13 12.56 4.05 3.75
CA ILE A 13 13.70 4.45 2.92
C ILE A 13 14.42 3.20 2.46
N LEU A 14 14.63 3.08 1.15
CA LEU A 14 15.47 2.06 0.55
C LEU A 14 16.79 2.71 0.15
N LYS A 15 17.90 2.08 0.54
CA LYS A 15 19.23 2.54 0.16
C LYS A 15 19.96 1.44 -0.58
N ASN A 16 20.42 1.77 -1.78
CA ASN A 16 21.22 0.88 -2.61
C ASN A 16 22.51 1.60 -3.03
N ASN A 17 23.62 1.24 -2.38
CA ASN A 17 24.90 1.96 -2.50
C ASN A 17 24.76 3.46 -2.17
N ASN A 18 24.72 4.31 -3.21
CA ASN A 18 24.58 5.77 -3.11
C ASN A 18 23.19 6.28 -3.51
N ASP A 19 22.31 5.39 -3.98
CA ASP A 19 20.95 5.74 -4.40
C ASP A 19 20.00 5.53 -3.22
N TYR A 20 19.10 6.50 -3.03
CA TYR A 20 18.09 6.47 -1.98
C TYR A 20 16.71 6.61 -2.62
N GLU A 21 15.76 5.84 -2.12
CA GLU A 21 14.35 5.92 -2.51
C GLU A 21 13.50 6.02 -1.25
N ILE A 22 12.41 6.77 -1.35
CA ILE A 22 11.39 6.87 -0.30
C ILE A 22 10.08 6.26 -0.80
N LEU A 23 9.51 5.39 0.01
CA LEU A 23 8.30 4.63 -0.26
C LEU A 23 7.28 4.89 0.83
N TRP A 24 6.03 5.14 0.47
CA TRP A 24 4.92 5.10 1.43
C TRP A 24 3.64 4.65 0.75
N SER A 25 2.64 4.31 1.57
CA SER A 25 1.32 3.98 1.08
C SER A 25 0.31 5.03 1.55
N ARG A 26 -0.53 5.49 0.63
CA ARG A 26 -1.69 6.34 0.91
C ARG A 26 -2.93 5.61 0.39
N GLY A 27 -3.60 4.90 1.30
CA GLY A 27 -4.69 3.98 0.94
C GLY A 27 -4.21 2.85 0.03
N LYS A 28 -4.75 2.78 -1.19
CA LYS A 28 -4.35 1.81 -2.23
C LYS A 28 -3.08 2.22 -2.99
N GLU A 29 -2.72 3.50 -2.95
CA GLU A 29 -1.59 4.00 -3.72
C GLU A 29 -0.29 3.72 -2.99
N VAL A 30 0.69 3.18 -3.71
CA VAL A 30 2.07 3.06 -3.25
C VAL A 30 2.89 4.09 -4.01
N LEU A 31 3.42 5.07 -3.28
CA LEU A 31 4.23 6.15 -3.84
C LEU A 31 5.70 5.83 -3.61
N ASN A 32 6.49 5.88 -4.67
CA ASN A 32 7.94 5.67 -4.62
C ASN A 32 8.65 6.80 -5.38
N PHE A 33 9.60 7.46 -4.74
CA PHE A 33 10.39 8.53 -5.34
C PHE A 33 11.88 8.37 -5.05
N PRO A 34 12.76 8.63 -6.05
CA PRO A 34 14.18 8.76 -5.79
C PRO A 34 14.45 10.04 -5.00
N ILE A 35 15.33 9.96 -4.01
CA ILE A 35 15.70 11.09 -3.15
C ILE A 35 17.22 11.19 -2.99
N SER A 36 17.69 12.38 -2.61
CA SER A 36 19.09 12.56 -2.23
C SER A 36 19.35 12.08 -0.80
N GLN A 37 20.61 11.77 -0.49
CA GLN A 37 21.04 11.46 0.88
C GLN A 37 20.61 12.54 1.89
N LYS A 38 20.65 13.83 1.51
CA LYS A 38 20.23 14.94 2.38
C LYS A 38 18.75 14.87 2.78
N LEU A 39 17.89 14.37 1.89
CA LEU A 39 16.47 14.19 2.17
C LEU A 39 16.25 12.95 3.05
N ALA A 40 16.99 11.87 2.80
CA ALA A 40 16.96 10.67 3.65
C ALA A 40 17.39 11.00 5.10
N ASP A 41 18.48 11.76 5.26
CA ASP A 41 18.95 12.24 6.56
C ASP A 41 17.90 13.11 7.25
N ARG A 42 17.11 13.89 6.50
CA ARG A 42 16.01 14.70 7.06
C ARG A 42 14.86 13.84 7.55
N VAL A 43 14.44 12.82 6.79
CA VAL A 43 13.38 11.87 7.19
C VAL A 43 13.66 11.26 8.56
N SER A 44 14.92 10.92 8.84
CA SER A 44 15.32 10.31 10.12
C SER A 44 15.20 11.20 11.36
N LYS A 45 14.94 12.51 11.20
CA LYS A 45 14.95 13.46 12.33
C LYS A 45 13.64 13.49 13.11
N SER A 46 12.50 13.47 12.43
CA SER A 46 11.19 13.54 13.07
C SER A 46 10.07 13.05 12.13
N GLU A 47 8.90 12.71 12.71
CA GLU A 47 7.71 12.36 11.93
C GLU A 47 7.26 13.52 11.01
N LYS A 48 7.40 14.76 11.48
CA LYS A 48 7.08 15.96 10.70
C LYS A 48 8.04 16.13 9.53
N ASP A 49 9.33 15.97 9.76
CA ASP A 49 10.35 16.03 8.70
C ASP A 49 10.11 14.97 7.61
N ALA A 50 9.69 13.76 8.00
CA ALA A 50 9.32 12.72 7.06
C ALA A 50 8.14 13.15 6.16
N LEU A 51 7.08 13.69 6.74
CA LEU A 51 5.92 14.20 6.00
C LEU A 51 6.28 15.37 5.07
N GLU A 52 7.15 16.29 5.52
CA GLU A 52 7.64 17.40 4.70
C GLU A 52 8.43 16.91 3.48
N VAL A 53 9.26 15.87 3.66
CA VAL A 53 10.03 15.26 2.55
C VAL A 53 9.12 14.52 1.58
N MET A 54 8.15 13.76 2.08
CA MET A 54 7.12 13.13 1.24
C MET A 54 6.40 14.20 0.40
N PHE A 55 5.94 15.29 1.03
CA PHE A 55 5.26 16.41 0.37
C PHE A 55 6.13 17.04 -0.73
N TYR A 56 7.41 17.26 -0.41
CA TYR A 56 8.37 17.79 -1.36
C TYR A 56 8.54 16.87 -2.58
N CYS A 57 8.53 15.55 -2.40
CA CYS A 57 8.67 14.61 -3.51
C CYS A 57 7.45 14.63 -4.45
N GLU A 58 6.24 14.76 -3.91
CA GLU A 58 5.01 14.86 -4.73
C GLU A 58 4.89 16.22 -5.43
N HIS A 59 5.17 17.32 -4.72
CA HIS A 59 4.82 18.67 -5.17
C HIS A 59 6.01 19.52 -5.63
N ASN A 60 7.25 19.03 -5.49
CA ASN A 60 8.49 19.75 -5.80
C ASN A 60 8.61 21.11 -5.06
N ARG A 61 8.01 21.23 -3.87
CA ARG A 61 8.10 22.40 -2.98
C ARG A 61 7.88 21.98 -1.53
N TRP A 62 8.31 22.81 -0.57
CA TRP A 62 8.02 22.57 0.84
C TRP A 62 6.55 22.94 1.18
N PRO A 63 5.92 22.24 2.13
CA PRO A 63 4.56 22.55 2.57
C PRO A 63 4.50 23.81 3.43
N LYS A 64 3.33 24.46 3.43
CA LYS A 64 2.94 25.45 4.45
C LYS A 64 2.47 24.73 5.72
N ALA A 65 2.36 25.47 6.82
CA ALA A 65 2.11 24.89 8.15
C ALA A 65 0.80 24.09 8.24
N ASP A 66 -0.22 24.50 7.49
CA ASP A 66 -1.57 23.93 7.45
C ASP A 66 -1.72 22.79 6.42
N GLU A 67 -0.80 22.67 5.45
CA GLU A 67 -0.92 21.66 4.40
C GLU A 67 -0.55 20.25 4.88
N LEU A 68 0.19 20.13 5.99
CA LEU A 68 0.61 18.84 6.52
C LEU A 68 -0.43 18.13 7.36
N ASP A 69 -1.43 18.84 7.87
CA ASP A 69 -2.40 18.29 8.83
C ASP A 69 -3.23 17.15 8.22
N ASP A 70 -3.44 17.16 6.89
CA ASP A 70 -4.24 16.16 6.15
C ASP A 70 -3.49 15.49 4.98
N TYR A 71 -2.20 15.82 4.78
CA TYR A 71 -1.45 15.49 3.56
C TYR A 71 -1.34 13.99 3.22
N ASN A 72 -1.30 13.12 4.23
CA ASN A 72 -1.18 11.67 4.05
C ASN A 72 -2.38 10.91 4.61
N HIS A 73 -3.52 11.57 4.74
CA HIS A 73 -4.76 10.92 5.15
C HIS A 73 -5.35 10.11 4.01
N SER A 74 -5.94 8.96 4.34
CA SER A 74 -6.78 8.21 3.43
C SER A 74 -7.94 7.62 4.21
N ASN A 75 -9.16 7.75 3.69
CA ASN A 75 -10.34 7.06 4.22
C ASN A 75 -10.29 5.54 3.94
N THR A 76 -9.24 5.05 3.30
CA THR A 76 -9.09 3.64 2.95
C THR A 76 -8.45 2.87 4.10
N ILE A 77 -9.21 1.93 4.65
CA ILE A 77 -8.72 0.93 5.61
C ILE A 77 -8.21 -0.28 4.82
N VAL A 78 -7.01 -0.75 5.16
CA VAL A 78 -6.37 -1.89 4.50
C VAL A 78 -6.40 -3.11 5.42
N HIS A 79 -7.19 -4.11 5.05
CA HIS A 79 -7.32 -5.39 5.76
C HIS A 79 -6.45 -6.44 5.08
N ARG A 80 -5.47 -7.01 5.79
CA ARG A 80 -4.51 -7.97 5.19
C ARG A 80 -4.88 -9.41 5.56
N GLY A 81 -5.16 -10.22 4.54
CA GLY A 81 -5.36 -11.66 4.66
C GLY A 81 -4.13 -12.44 4.18
N ASP A 82 -4.18 -13.76 4.34
CA ASP A 82 -3.14 -14.64 3.80
C ASP A 82 -3.34 -14.81 2.28
N GLY A 83 -2.46 -14.19 1.49
CA GLY A 83 -2.52 -14.23 0.03
C GLY A 83 -3.46 -13.20 -0.64
N PHE A 84 -4.11 -12.32 0.13
CA PHE A 84 -4.99 -11.28 -0.39
C PHE A 84 -5.03 -10.03 0.51
N VAL A 85 -5.52 -8.92 -0.02
CA VAL A 85 -5.76 -7.66 0.70
C VAL A 85 -7.17 -7.20 0.40
N VAL A 86 -7.92 -6.72 1.39
CA VAL A 86 -9.19 -6.02 1.18
C VAL A 86 -9.03 -4.55 1.52
N TYR A 87 -9.44 -3.70 0.59
CA TYR A 87 -9.49 -2.26 0.78
C TYR A 87 -10.92 -1.83 1.05
N GLU A 88 -11.14 -1.11 2.15
CA GLU A 88 -12.41 -0.51 2.52
C GLU A 88 -12.29 1.01 2.43
N THR A 89 -12.99 1.63 1.47
CA THR A 89 -12.99 3.10 1.28
C THR A 89 -14.44 3.59 1.34
N ASP A 90 -14.79 4.37 2.36
CA ASP A 90 -16.14 4.95 2.52
C ASP A 90 -17.30 3.93 2.41
N GLY A 91 -17.08 2.70 2.89
CA GLY A 91 -18.06 1.61 2.84
C GLY A 91 -18.08 0.79 1.53
N TYR A 92 -17.20 1.10 0.57
CA TYR A 92 -16.94 0.27 -0.61
C TYR A 92 -15.77 -0.67 -0.36
N TYR A 93 -15.92 -1.93 -0.77
CA TYR A 93 -14.94 -2.99 -0.52
C TYR A 93 -14.39 -3.54 -1.84
N GLU A 94 -13.08 -3.73 -1.89
CA GLU A 94 -12.39 -4.36 -3.02
C GLU A 94 -11.40 -5.39 -2.49
N ILE A 95 -11.33 -6.56 -3.11
CA ILE A 95 -10.32 -7.58 -2.83
C ILE A 95 -9.24 -7.55 -3.90
N SER A 96 -7.98 -7.53 -3.47
CA SER A 96 -6.79 -7.58 -4.30
C SER A 96 -5.95 -8.81 -3.99
N PHE A 97 -5.49 -9.51 -5.03
CA PHE A 97 -4.64 -10.68 -4.91
C PHE A 97 -3.82 -10.89 -6.18
N PHE A 98 -2.72 -11.64 -6.07
CA PHE A 98 -1.94 -12.02 -7.24
C PHE A 98 -2.57 -13.23 -7.92
N LYS A 99 -2.81 -13.13 -9.23
CA LYS A 99 -3.33 -14.24 -10.01
C LYS A 99 -2.22 -15.25 -10.28
N GLU A 100 -2.46 -16.53 -10.03
CA GLU A 100 -1.55 -17.57 -10.51
C GLU A 100 -1.80 -17.85 -12.01
N VAL A 101 -0.75 -17.78 -12.83
CA VAL A 101 -0.81 -18.07 -14.26
C VAL A 101 0.24 -19.12 -14.60
N GLY A 102 -0.20 -20.36 -14.82
CA GLY A 102 0.68 -21.47 -15.22
C GLY A 102 1.73 -21.85 -14.16
N GLY A 103 1.39 -21.78 -12.87
CA GLY A 103 2.32 -22.05 -11.77
C GLY A 103 3.29 -20.90 -11.46
N ALA A 104 3.14 -19.75 -12.12
CA ALA A 104 3.90 -18.53 -11.82
C ALA A 104 2.99 -17.46 -11.21
N MET A 105 3.57 -16.61 -10.36
CA MET A 105 2.91 -15.42 -9.84
C MET A 105 2.66 -14.45 -11.00
N GLY A 106 1.40 -14.26 -11.36
CA GLY A 106 0.93 -13.33 -12.37
C GLY A 106 0.67 -11.93 -11.81
N PRO A 107 -0.06 -11.08 -12.56
CA PRO A 107 -0.35 -9.72 -12.11
C PRO A 107 -1.26 -9.71 -10.89
N GLU A 108 -1.14 -8.64 -10.09
CA GLU A 108 -2.14 -8.29 -9.08
C GLU A 108 -3.45 -7.90 -9.79
N VAL A 109 -4.56 -8.44 -9.30
CA VAL A 109 -5.92 -8.15 -9.78
C VAL A 109 -6.76 -7.63 -8.62
N CYS A 110 -7.65 -6.68 -8.90
CA CYS A 110 -8.51 -6.05 -7.92
C CYS A 110 -9.98 -6.12 -8.38
N TYR A 111 -10.87 -6.61 -7.52
CA TYR A 111 -12.29 -6.77 -7.83
C TYR A 111 -13.18 -6.20 -6.72
N PRO A 112 -14.32 -5.56 -7.07
CA PRO A 112 -15.28 -5.12 -6.08
C PRO A 112 -15.96 -6.31 -5.39
N ILE A 113 -16.15 -6.20 -4.08
CA ILE A 113 -16.85 -7.19 -3.26
C ILE A 113 -17.83 -6.51 -2.31
N THR A 114 -18.73 -7.28 -1.71
CA THR A 114 -19.57 -6.82 -0.62
C THR A 114 -18.86 -7.03 0.72
N LYS A 115 -19.33 -6.35 1.77
CA LYS A 115 -18.87 -6.61 3.15
C LYS A 115 -19.04 -8.07 3.56
N GLU A 116 -20.13 -8.71 3.15
CA GLU A 116 -20.39 -10.13 3.45
C GLU A 116 -19.33 -11.05 2.81
N LEU A 117 -18.89 -10.72 1.60
CA LEU A 117 -17.81 -11.45 0.93
C LEU A 117 -16.45 -11.19 1.60
N MET A 118 -16.19 -9.98 2.08
CA MET A 118 -15.02 -9.69 2.90
C MET A 118 -15.03 -10.56 4.17
N ASP A 119 -16.13 -10.55 4.93
CA ASP A 119 -16.26 -11.34 6.16
C ASP A 119 -16.04 -12.83 5.88
N LYS A 120 -16.60 -13.36 4.79
CA LYS A 120 -16.37 -14.74 4.35
C LYS A 120 -14.90 -15.01 4.02
N ALA A 121 -14.21 -14.07 3.36
CA ALA A 121 -12.80 -14.22 3.03
C ALA A 121 -11.92 -14.30 4.28
N PHE A 122 -12.22 -13.49 5.30
CA PHE A 122 -11.47 -13.47 6.56
C PHE A 122 -11.84 -14.61 7.53
N GLN A 123 -12.92 -15.35 7.30
CA GLN A 123 -13.30 -16.48 8.15
C GLN A 123 -12.37 -17.69 8.01
N SER A 124 -11.85 -17.98 6.81
CA SER A 124 -10.98 -19.13 6.57
C SER A 124 -10.25 -19.03 5.22
N SER A 125 -9.15 -19.77 5.06
CA SER A 125 -8.44 -19.88 3.78
C SER A 125 -9.32 -20.41 2.64
N ARG A 126 -10.26 -21.33 2.94
CA ARG A 126 -11.25 -21.81 1.95
C ARG A 126 -12.24 -20.71 1.57
N GLY A 127 -12.71 -19.95 2.55
CA GLY A 127 -13.57 -18.78 2.32
C GLY A 127 -12.89 -17.73 1.45
N ALA A 128 -11.62 -17.42 1.73
CA ALA A 128 -10.80 -16.53 0.90
C ALA A 128 -10.70 -17.03 -0.53
N TYR A 129 -10.34 -18.31 -0.73
CA TYR A 129 -10.27 -18.92 -2.06
C TYR A 129 -11.60 -18.81 -2.82
N GLU A 130 -12.71 -19.17 -2.17
CA GLU A 130 -14.04 -19.10 -2.78
C GLU A 130 -14.43 -17.68 -3.20
N VAL A 131 -14.13 -16.69 -2.34
CA VAL A 131 -14.41 -15.27 -2.63
C VAL A 131 -13.53 -14.75 -3.76
N MET A 132 -12.24 -15.10 -3.80
CA MET A 132 -11.34 -14.70 -4.89
C MET A 132 -11.81 -15.24 -6.24
N ILE A 133 -12.21 -16.52 -6.32
CA ILE A 133 -12.76 -17.10 -7.55
C ILE A 133 -14.11 -16.46 -7.93
N TYR A 134 -14.99 -16.25 -6.96
CA TYR A 134 -16.29 -15.61 -7.22
C TYR A 134 -16.13 -14.17 -7.70
N ALA A 135 -15.22 -13.39 -7.12
CA ALA A 135 -14.96 -12.01 -7.51
C ALA A 135 -14.40 -11.91 -8.94
N GLU A 136 -13.52 -12.84 -9.33
CA GLU A 136 -12.95 -12.88 -10.69
C GLU A 136 -13.96 -13.37 -11.74
N THR A 137 -14.74 -14.41 -11.42
CA THR A 137 -15.52 -15.14 -12.43
C THR A 137 -17.02 -14.89 -12.36
N GLY A 138 -17.53 -14.34 -11.26
CA GLY A 138 -18.96 -14.26 -10.94
C GLY A 138 -19.58 -15.60 -10.51
N HIS A 139 -18.78 -16.66 -10.35
CA HIS A 139 -19.24 -18.01 -10.04
C HIS A 139 -18.50 -18.60 -8.84
N TRP A 140 -19.23 -19.31 -7.97
CA TRP A 140 -18.61 -20.04 -6.87
C TRP A 140 -17.83 -21.25 -7.39
N PRO A 141 -16.63 -21.54 -6.88
CA PRO A 141 -15.91 -22.75 -7.24
C PRO A 141 -16.65 -23.97 -6.69
N LEU A 142 -16.63 -25.06 -7.46
CA LEU A 142 -17.22 -26.35 -7.10
C LEU A 142 -16.37 -27.10 -6.07
#